data_AF-A0A9D1XXV2-F1
#
_entry.id   AF-A0A9D1XXV2-F1
#
_cell.length_a   1.000
_cell.length_b   1.000
_cell.length_c   1.000
_cell.angle_alpha   90.00
_cell.angle_beta   90.00
_cell.angle_gamma   90.00
#
_symmetry.space_group_name_H-M   'P 1'
#
loop_
_entity.id
_entity.type
_entity.pdbx_description
1 polymer ?
#
loop_
_entity_poly.entity_id
_entity_poly.type
_entity_poly.pdbx_seq_one_letter_code
_entity_poly.pdbx_strand_id
1 'polypeptide(L)'
;MSKNQNKEIPYSPERADAFFRQIERWNNADRYVDCIRELDKARSIADEEHAFRIACLFARACYNEVYFGSSFPDEQKKLLMNFTINALDDVWDEGIDVPEWNMYIAYAFEYTGELALAVRYAKHWLKLDPDNENAVDTVKIFTDEYNQAKSESDEDEDEDYDDEDDDDDEDDDDEDDVESGYTGVYFCVSGMVLLTEPYFNDESYLRTLKRTWGFDADWADLSYDDIFKLTLPGCSATLQLIENKLPADEANIPELAARHNNLWPDADKAARGYNSYITVAVVGEGAKPIECKEMLIKLLSVFSWYDNVCGIYSNYVLYEPVWYRKEAEKFRGDGMSSLLLVWVFTETDEGKTSAYTSGMDDFRRDELEILYSSAPASEVRSFLARFAAGSLYGEPLEEGVYTLSGKKYTVTRSKSVLAYEDMSLKVNYP
;
A
#
# COMPACT_ATOMS: atom_id res chain seq x y z
N MET A 1 11.68 51.95 37.46
CA MET A 1 10.83 51.31 36.45
C MET A 1 11.26 49.85 36.33
N SER A 2 10.36 48.94 36.68
CA SER A 2 10.65 47.51 36.92
C SER A 2 11.00 46.77 35.62
N LYS A 3 12.17 46.12 35.60
CA LYS A 3 12.53 45.09 34.61
C LYS A 3 11.80 43.80 34.97
N ASN A 4 10.56 43.64 34.53
CA ASN A 4 9.95 42.31 34.43
C ASN A 4 10.44 41.67 33.13
N GLN A 5 11.60 41.02 33.18
CA GLN A 5 11.99 40.07 32.14
C GLN A 5 10.98 38.92 32.16
N ASN A 6 10.19 38.80 31.09
CA ASN A 6 9.26 37.69 30.90
C ASN A 6 10.13 36.42 30.71
N LYS A 7 10.31 35.65 31.78
CA LYS A 7 11.18 34.47 31.78
C LYS A 7 10.54 33.39 30.91
N GLU A 8 11.26 32.93 29.90
CA GLU A 8 10.87 31.82 29.03
C GLU A 8 10.48 30.59 29.85
N ILE A 9 9.34 30.00 29.50
CA ILE A 9 8.78 28.80 30.12
C ILE A 9 9.06 27.65 29.15
N PRO A 10 9.98 26.73 29.46
CA PRO A 10 10.17 25.52 28.67
C PRO A 10 9.02 24.54 28.88
N TYR A 11 8.83 23.61 27.94
CA TYR A 11 7.85 22.56 28.06
C TYR A 11 8.19 21.60 29.22
N SER A 12 7.17 21.28 30.01
CA SER A 12 7.09 20.07 30.82
C SER A 12 5.61 19.72 31.01
N PRO A 13 5.24 18.45 31.25
CA PRO A 13 3.85 18.05 31.43
C PRO A 13 3.15 18.87 32.53
N GLU A 14 3.84 19.17 33.64
CA GLU A 14 3.29 19.92 34.78
C GLU A 14 3.09 21.41 34.49
N ARG A 15 3.71 21.91 33.42
CA ARG A 15 3.69 23.33 33.03
C ARG A 15 3.09 23.55 31.64
N ALA A 16 2.51 22.50 31.03
CA ALA A 16 2.00 22.50 29.66
C ALA A 16 1.07 23.70 29.39
N ASP A 17 0.12 23.95 30.30
CA ASP A 17 -0.78 25.12 30.22
C ASP A 17 -0.06 26.47 30.13
N ALA A 18 0.99 26.65 30.93
CA ALA A 18 1.75 27.89 30.95
C ALA A 18 2.63 28.02 29.70
N PHE A 19 3.18 26.90 29.22
CA PHE A 19 3.90 26.78 27.96
C PHE A 19 3.01 27.15 26.77
N PHE A 20 1.85 26.51 26.60
CA PHE A 20 0.94 26.80 25.49
C PHE A 20 0.44 28.25 25.52
N ARG A 21 0.16 28.83 26.70
CA ARG A 21 -0.17 30.26 26.80
C ARG A 21 0.98 31.17 26.37
N GLN A 22 2.23 30.77 26.58
CA GLN A 22 3.39 31.51 26.06
C GLN A 22 3.46 31.42 24.54
N ILE A 23 3.30 30.22 23.97
CA ILE A 23 3.27 30.00 22.52
C ILE A 23 2.18 30.85 21.87
N GLU A 24 0.96 30.85 22.40
CA GLU A 24 -0.13 31.70 21.88
C GLU A 24 0.20 33.20 21.95
N ARG A 25 0.83 33.66 23.04
CA ARG A 25 1.24 35.08 23.16
C ARG A 25 2.31 35.45 22.15
N TRP A 26 3.22 34.54 21.84
CA TRP A 26 4.26 34.78 20.84
C TRP A 26 3.71 34.73 19.42
N ASN A 27 2.84 33.76 19.12
CA ASN A 27 2.16 33.68 17.83
C ASN A 27 1.36 34.96 17.54
N ASN A 28 0.59 35.45 18.51
CA ASN A 28 -0.19 36.70 18.38
C ASN A 28 0.68 37.98 18.31
N ALA A 29 1.98 37.87 18.55
CA ALA A 29 2.94 38.97 18.47
C ALA A 29 3.91 38.79 17.29
N ASP A 30 3.55 37.93 16.31
CA ASP A 30 4.33 37.58 15.12
C ASP A 30 5.73 37.02 15.44
N ARG A 31 5.91 36.46 16.64
CA ARG A 31 7.16 35.83 17.09
C ARG A 31 7.19 34.35 16.73
N TYR A 32 7.05 34.03 15.44
CA TYR A 32 6.93 32.65 14.97
C TYR A 32 8.21 31.84 15.17
N VAL A 33 9.39 32.43 14.89
CA VAL A 33 10.70 31.78 15.13
C VAL A 33 10.88 31.34 16.59
N ASP A 34 10.40 32.14 17.55
CA ASP A 34 10.46 31.76 18.96
C ASP A 34 9.50 30.60 19.28
N CYS A 35 8.33 30.56 18.63
CA CYS A 35 7.41 29.44 18.75
C CYS A 35 8.04 28.16 18.17
N ILE A 36 8.56 28.21 16.93
CA ILE A 36 9.20 27.09 16.24
C ILE A 36 10.31 26.51 17.12
N ARG A 37 11.21 27.35 17.62
CA ARG A 37 12.35 26.91 18.45
C ARG A 37 11.90 26.17 19.72
N GLU A 38 10.91 26.69 20.43
CA GLU A 38 10.49 26.06 21.69
C GLU A 38 9.57 24.86 21.49
N LEU A 39 8.78 24.85 20.40
CA LEU A 39 7.95 23.72 20.03
C LEU A 39 8.79 22.55 19.50
N ASP A 40 9.84 22.82 18.72
CA ASP A 40 10.78 21.79 18.25
C ASP A 40 11.44 21.06 19.43
N LYS A 41 11.96 21.82 20.42
CA LYS A 41 12.48 21.24 21.67
C LYS A 41 11.43 20.43 22.42
N ALA A 42 10.19 20.90 22.45
CA ALA A 42 9.10 20.23 23.15
C ALA A 42 8.71 18.91 22.47
N ARG A 43 8.74 18.83 21.13
CA ARG A 43 8.42 17.60 20.38
C ARG A 43 9.24 16.40 20.83
N SER A 44 10.53 16.58 21.09
CA SER A 44 11.41 15.47 21.48
C SER A 44 11.16 14.94 22.90
N ILE A 45 10.39 15.64 23.73
CA ILE A 45 10.13 15.28 25.14
C ILE A 45 8.63 15.31 25.49
N ALA A 46 7.78 15.43 24.48
CA ALA A 46 6.33 15.47 24.65
C ALA A 46 5.83 14.13 25.21
N ASP A 47 4.85 14.20 26.10
CA ASP A 47 4.06 13.03 26.48
C ASP A 47 2.95 12.79 25.46
N GLU A 48 2.34 11.59 25.49
CA GLU A 48 1.27 11.19 24.56
C GLU A 48 0.07 12.16 24.59
N GLU A 49 -0.24 12.76 25.74
CA GLU A 49 -1.37 13.68 25.89
C GLU A 49 -1.16 14.98 25.10
N HIS A 50 0.08 15.45 25.00
CA HIS A 50 0.41 16.74 24.40
C HIS A 50 1.10 16.67 23.04
N ALA A 51 1.59 15.50 22.62
CA ALA A 51 2.36 15.32 21.38
C ALA A 51 1.64 15.89 20.16
N PHE A 52 0.37 15.50 19.94
CA PHE A 52 -0.45 15.97 18.83
C PHE A 52 -0.59 17.51 18.82
N ARG A 53 -0.89 18.10 19.99
CA ARG A 53 -1.06 19.55 20.12
C ARG A 53 0.25 20.30 19.84
N ILE A 54 1.38 19.77 20.31
CA ILE A 54 2.69 20.38 20.08
C ILE A 54 3.04 20.34 18.58
N ALA A 55 2.80 19.21 17.90
CA ALA A 55 3.00 19.08 16.47
C ALA A 55 2.14 20.06 15.64
N CYS A 56 0.85 20.19 15.96
CA CYS A 56 -0.03 21.15 15.27
C CYS A 56 0.39 22.61 15.51
N LEU A 57 0.79 22.95 16.74
CA LEU A 57 1.28 24.30 17.05
C LEU A 57 2.61 24.59 16.35
N PHE A 58 3.48 23.58 16.22
CA PHE A 58 4.74 23.69 15.50
C PHE A 58 4.46 23.97 14.02
N ALA A 59 3.60 23.17 13.40
CA ALA A 59 3.19 23.35 12.01
C ALA A 59 2.57 24.72 11.75
N ARG A 60 1.70 25.20 12.65
CA ARG A 60 1.15 26.56 12.57
C ARG A 60 2.24 27.63 12.60
N ALA A 61 3.22 27.49 13.49
CA ALA A 61 4.29 28.46 13.60
C ALA A 61 5.18 28.46 12.34
N CYS A 62 5.46 27.29 11.77
CA CYS A 62 6.18 27.15 10.50
C CYS A 62 5.39 27.77 9.34
N TYR A 63 4.11 27.45 9.21
CA TYR A 63 3.19 28.07 8.24
C TYR A 63 3.21 29.60 8.35
N ASN A 64 3.00 30.13 9.55
CA ASN A 64 2.98 31.57 9.74
C ASN A 64 4.32 32.24 9.39
N GLU A 65 5.45 31.60 9.72
CA GLU A 65 6.76 32.13 9.36
C GLU A 65 7.03 32.09 7.85
N VAL A 66 6.56 31.06 7.13
CA VAL A 66 6.73 30.98 5.68
C VAL A 66 5.87 31.99 4.94
N TYR A 67 4.60 32.11 5.31
CA TYR A 67 3.64 32.93 4.58
C TYR A 67 3.54 34.39 5.06
N PHE A 68 3.84 34.67 6.33
CA PHE A 68 3.75 36.02 6.92
C PHE A 68 5.06 36.51 7.55
N GLY A 69 6.00 35.61 7.83
CA GLY A 69 7.30 35.92 8.39
C GLY A 69 8.31 36.41 7.36
N SER A 70 9.40 37.00 7.86
CA SER A 70 10.49 37.55 7.05
C SER A 70 11.87 37.09 7.52
N SER A 71 11.94 36.11 8.42
CA SER A 71 13.19 35.73 9.09
C SER A 71 14.02 34.74 8.30
N PHE A 72 13.38 33.94 7.44
CA PHE A 72 14.03 32.89 6.66
C PHE A 72 14.03 33.21 5.15
N PRO A 73 15.16 33.00 4.43
CA PRO A 73 15.19 32.95 2.97
C PRO A 73 14.50 31.67 2.44
N ASP A 74 14.14 31.65 1.16
CA ASP A 74 13.31 30.59 0.55
C ASP A 74 13.88 29.17 0.73
N GLU A 75 15.19 28.97 0.59
CA GLU A 75 15.83 27.66 0.85
C GLU A 75 15.59 27.15 2.29
N GLN A 76 15.63 28.06 3.27
CA GLN A 76 15.39 27.72 4.67
C GLN A 76 13.90 27.54 4.96
N LYS A 77 13.02 28.23 4.24
CA LYS A 77 11.57 28.02 4.30
C LYS A 77 11.18 26.64 3.76
N LYS A 78 11.79 26.20 2.65
CA LYS A 78 11.54 24.85 2.10
C LYS A 78 11.98 23.76 3.07
N LEU A 79 13.15 23.92 3.68
CA LEU A 79 13.62 23.02 4.74
C LEU A 79 12.68 23.01 5.96
N LEU A 80 12.18 24.17 6.36
CA LEU A 80 11.21 24.30 7.46
C LEU A 80 9.88 23.60 7.14
N MET A 81 9.43 23.62 5.90
CA MET A 81 8.23 22.90 5.45
C MET A 81 8.44 21.38 5.44
N ASN A 82 9.61 20.90 5.01
CA ASN A 82 9.97 19.48 5.16
C ASN A 82 9.98 19.05 6.65
N PHE A 83 10.50 19.89 7.56
CA PHE A 83 10.39 19.60 9.00
C PHE A 83 8.95 19.61 9.52
N THR A 84 8.10 20.42 8.91
CA THR A 84 6.67 20.50 9.25
C THR A 84 5.93 19.24 8.82
N ILE A 85 6.18 18.73 7.61
CA ILE A 85 5.64 17.46 7.12
C ILE A 85 6.01 16.33 8.09
N ASN A 86 7.29 16.19 8.41
CA ASN A 86 7.76 15.18 9.37
C ASN A 86 7.06 15.30 10.74
N ALA A 87 6.85 16.53 11.23
CA ALA A 87 6.17 16.78 12.49
C ALA A 87 4.70 16.37 12.50
N LEU A 88 3.99 16.65 11.42
CA LEU A 88 2.58 16.30 11.27
C LEU A 88 2.41 14.80 11.05
N ASP A 89 3.33 14.18 10.31
CA ASP A 89 3.30 12.75 10.00
C ASP A 89 3.64 11.88 11.23
N ASP A 90 4.41 12.39 12.20
CA ASP A 90 4.62 11.72 13.49
C ASP A 90 3.31 11.51 14.28
N VAL A 91 2.29 12.34 14.01
CA VAL A 91 0.99 12.35 14.71
C VAL A 91 -0.18 12.16 13.73
N TRP A 92 0.09 11.43 12.64
CA TRP A 92 -0.87 11.21 11.55
C TRP A 92 -2.15 10.52 12.04
N ASP A 93 -2.03 9.50 12.88
CA ASP A 93 -3.17 8.71 13.40
C ASP A 93 -4.18 9.62 14.14
N GLU A 94 -3.69 10.63 14.86
CA GLU A 94 -4.52 11.63 15.56
C GLU A 94 -4.95 12.80 14.67
N GLY A 95 -4.22 13.06 13.57
CA GLY A 95 -4.35 14.27 12.76
C GLY A 95 -5.19 14.12 11.50
N ILE A 96 -5.28 12.93 10.91
CA ILE A 96 -5.91 12.75 9.59
C ILE A 96 -7.37 13.23 9.54
N ASP A 97 -8.12 13.09 10.64
CA ASP A 97 -9.53 13.54 10.76
C ASP A 97 -9.67 14.98 11.31
N VAL A 98 -8.57 15.76 11.40
CA VAL A 98 -8.56 17.13 11.94
C VAL A 98 -8.38 18.16 10.80
N PRO A 99 -9.32 19.10 10.60
CA PRO A 99 -9.27 20.09 9.52
C PRO A 99 -7.96 20.90 9.49
N GLU A 100 -7.54 21.45 10.63
CA GLU A 100 -6.35 22.31 10.71
C GLU A 100 -5.07 21.55 10.43
N TRP A 101 -4.99 20.27 10.82
CA TRP A 101 -3.85 19.40 10.51
C TRP A 101 -3.73 19.21 8.99
N ASN A 102 -4.86 18.92 8.33
CA ASN A 102 -4.91 18.76 6.87
C ASN A 102 -4.57 20.06 6.12
N MET A 103 -5.01 21.21 6.65
CA MET A 103 -4.62 22.52 6.12
C MET A 103 -3.10 22.71 6.16
N TYR A 104 -2.46 22.53 7.33
CA TYR A 104 -1.02 22.77 7.45
C TYR A 104 -0.20 21.81 6.59
N ILE A 105 -0.56 20.53 6.54
CA ILE A 105 0.19 19.56 5.73
C ILE A 105 0.00 19.82 4.23
N ALA A 106 -1.20 20.24 3.79
CA ALA A 106 -1.45 20.62 2.40
C ALA A 106 -0.56 21.79 1.95
N TYR A 107 -0.50 22.85 2.75
CA TYR A 107 0.38 24.00 2.47
C TYR A 107 1.87 23.68 2.57
N ALA A 108 2.25 22.71 3.41
CA ALA A 108 3.63 22.28 3.50
C ALA A 108 4.04 21.52 2.22
N PHE A 109 3.18 20.63 1.72
CA PHE A 109 3.42 19.91 0.46
C PHE A 109 3.41 20.82 -0.76
N GLU A 110 2.51 21.80 -0.84
CA GLU A 110 2.52 22.78 -1.94
C GLU A 110 3.86 23.53 -1.96
N TYR A 111 4.29 24.05 -0.81
CA TYR A 111 5.52 24.81 -0.72
C TYR A 111 6.77 23.99 -1.06
N THR A 112 6.74 22.67 -0.85
CA THR A 112 7.85 21.78 -1.19
C THR A 112 7.83 21.32 -2.65
N GLY A 113 6.73 21.55 -3.37
CA GLY A 113 6.55 21.16 -4.78
C GLY A 113 5.77 19.86 -4.96
N GLU A 114 5.28 19.25 -3.89
CA GLU A 114 4.53 17.98 -3.92
C GLU A 114 3.04 18.26 -4.20
N LEU A 115 2.74 18.82 -5.38
CA LEU A 115 1.44 19.41 -5.70
C LEU A 115 0.29 18.40 -5.64
N ALA A 116 0.50 17.14 -6.04
CA ALA A 116 -0.52 16.09 -5.94
C ALA A 116 -0.95 15.84 -4.48
N LEU A 117 0.03 15.82 -3.58
CA LEU A 117 -0.16 15.66 -2.14
C LEU A 117 -0.85 16.88 -1.52
N ALA A 118 -0.45 18.08 -1.95
CA ALA A 118 -1.10 19.32 -1.53
C ALA A 118 -2.60 19.31 -1.88
N VAL A 119 -2.95 18.96 -3.12
CA VAL A 119 -4.35 18.85 -3.59
C VAL A 119 -5.13 17.83 -2.76
N ARG A 120 -4.54 16.67 -2.48
CA ARG A 120 -5.19 15.60 -1.69
C ARG A 120 -5.56 16.07 -0.29
N TYR A 121 -4.60 16.63 0.43
CA TYR A 121 -4.84 17.10 1.81
C TYR A 121 -5.75 18.34 1.83
N ALA A 122 -5.71 19.20 0.80
CA ALA A 122 -6.69 20.29 0.65
C ALA A 122 -8.11 19.76 0.43
N LYS A 123 -8.30 18.72 -0.41
CA LYS A 123 -9.61 18.08 -0.61
C LYS A 123 -10.11 17.40 0.66
N HIS A 124 -9.21 16.76 1.41
CA HIS A 124 -9.55 16.14 2.68
C HIS A 124 -9.93 17.19 3.74
N TRP A 125 -9.20 18.31 3.81
CA TRP A 125 -9.57 19.46 4.63
C TRP A 125 -10.98 19.95 4.29
N LEU A 126 -11.28 20.17 3.00
CA LEU A 126 -12.62 20.58 2.56
C LEU A 126 -13.70 19.55 2.91
N LYS A 127 -13.39 18.25 2.86
CA LYS A 127 -14.32 17.19 3.24
C LYS A 127 -14.66 17.23 4.74
N LEU A 128 -13.67 17.53 5.59
CA LEU A 128 -13.85 17.62 7.04
C LEU A 128 -14.54 18.93 7.46
N ASP A 129 -14.32 20.02 6.73
CA ASP A 129 -14.92 21.34 6.97
C ASP A 129 -15.48 21.96 5.66
N PRO A 130 -16.64 21.48 5.17
CA PRO A 130 -17.18 21.87 3.86
C PRO A 130 -17.60 23.33 3.72
N ASP A 131 -17.85 24.01 4.84
CA ASP A 131 -18.27 25.41 4.87
C ASP A 131 -17.08 26.38 4.93
N ASN A 132 -15.84 25.87 4.92
CA ASN A 132 -14.62 26.66 4.99
C ASN A 132 -14.26 27.25 3.62
N GLU A 133 -14.50 28.55 3.44
CA GLU A 133 -14.19 29.27 2.20
C GLU A 133 -12.70 29.13 1.80
N ASN A 134 -11.78 29.15 2.77
CA ASN A 134 -10.36 28.98 2.48
C ASN A 134 -10.06 27.58 1.94
N ALA A 135 -10.69 26.53 2.49
CA ALA A 135 -10.50 25.17 1.99
C ALA A 135 -10.98 25.01 0.54
N VAL A 136 -12.12 25.64 0.20
CA VAL A 136 -12.64 25.67 -1.17
C VAL A 136 -11.65 26.34 -2.12
N ASP A 137 -11.16 27.52 -1.74
CA ASP A 137 -10.22 28.28 -2.56
C ASP A 137 -8.88 27.55 -2.71
N THR A 138 -8.34 26.98 -1.63
CA THR A 138 -7.10 26.20 -1.66
C THR A 138 -7.19 24.98 -2.57
N VAL A 139 -8.30 24.21 -2.52
CA VAL A 139 -8.49 23.07 -3.43
C VAL A 139 -8.45 23.52 -4.88
N LYS A 140 -9.09 24.64 -5.19
CA LYS A 140 -9.10 25.20 -6.55
C LYS A 140 -7.70 25.62 -6.99
N ILE A 141 -7.02 26.44 -6.17
CA ILE A 141 -5.68 26.96 -6.49
C ILE A 141 -4.69 25.80 -6.70
N PHE A 142 -4.62 24.87 -5.75
CA PHE A 142 -3.66 23.76 -5.83
C PHE A 142 -3.98 22.82 -6.99
N THR A 143 -5.26 22.61 -7.31
CA THR A 143 -5.66 21.77 -8.45
C THR A 143 -5.25 22.43 -9.77
N ASP A 144 -5.45 23.74 -9.90
CA ASP A 144 -5.05 24.49 -11.10
C ASP A 144 -3.51 24.46 -11.26
N GLU A 145 -2.75 24.65 -10.19
CA GLU A 145 -1.28 24.55 -10.18
C GLU A 145 -0.79 23.14 -10.55
N TYR A 146 -1.37 22.09 -9.96
CA TYR A 146 -1.04 20.71 -10.28
C TYR A 146 -1.30 20.39 -11.77
N ASN A 147 -2.45 20.80 -12.30
CA ASN A 147 -2.78 20.55 -13.70
C ASN A 147 -1.86 21.31 -14.66
N GLN A 148 -1.46 22.53 -14.31
CA GLN A 148 -0.52 23.30 -15.11
C GLN A 148 0.86 22.62 -15.15
N ALA A 149 1.38 22.21 -13.98
CA ALA A 149 2.65 21.49 -13.90
C ALA A 149 2.62 20.18 -14.71
N LYS A 150 1.50 19.46 -14.68
CA LYS A 150 1.30 18.23 -15.48
C LYS A 150 1.25 18.50 -16.99
N SER A 151 0.62 19.60 -17.43
CA SER A 151 0.63 19.94 -18.87
C SER A 151 2.01 20.39 -19.37
N GLU A 152 2.81 21.04 -18.53
CA GLU A 152 4.16 21.47 -18.90
C GLU A 152 5.13 20.29 -19.00
N SER A 153 4.95 19.21 -18.23
CA SER A 153 5.74 17.99 -18.39
C SER A 153 5.38 17.19 -19.64
N ASP A 154 4.10 17.17 -20.02
CA ASP A 154 3.62 16.41 -21.19
C ASP A 154 4.05 17.08 -22.53
N GLU A 155 4.28 18.40 -22.55
CA GLU A 155 4.74 19.14 -23.74
C GLU A 155 6.26 18.96 -24.04
N ASP A 156 7.05 18.51 -23.07
CA ASP A 156 8.50 18.25 -23.24
C ASP A 156 8.80 16.86 -23.88
N GLU A 157 7.81 15.96 -23.97
CA GLU A 157 7.95 14.62 -24.57
C GLU A 157 7.62 14.57 -26.08
N ASP A 158 7.02 15.62 -26.65
CA ASP A 158 6.55 15.65 -28.05
C ASP A 158 7.51 16.35 -29.05
N GLU A 159 8.72 16.80 -28.62
CA GLU A 159 9.70 17.53 -29.45
C GLU A 159 10.96 16.73 -29.86
N ASP A 160 10.89 15.42 -30.13
CA ASP A 160 12.04 14.74 -30.77
C ASP A 160 11.68 13.46 -31.57
N TYR A 161 11.02 13.63 -32.72
CA TYR A 161 11.10 12.68 -33.84
C TYR A 161 10.98 13.44 -35.18
N ASP A 162 12.06 14.11 -35.59
CA ASP A 162 12.22 14.49 -36.99
C ASP A 162 12.61 13.24 -37.80
N ASP A 163 11.68 12.80 -38.64
CA ASP A 163 11.86 11.93 -39.80
C ASP A 163 13.04 12.44 -40.67
N GLU A 164 14.10 11.65 -40.77
CA GLU A 164 14.87 11.59 -42.02
C GLU A 164 14.91 10.14 -42.50
N ASP A 165 14.18 9.93 -43.60
CA ASP A 165 14.29 8.80 -44.53
C ASP A 165 15.76 8.51 -44.86
N ASP A 166 16.16 7.24 -44.79
CA ASP A 166 17.12 6.69 -45.75
C ASP A 166 16.80 5.19 -45.97
N ASP A 167 16.23 4.92 -47.14
CA ASP A 167 16.21 3.60 -47.78
C ASP A 167 17.66 3.18 -48.09
N ASP A 168 18.08 1.97 -47.70
CA ASP A 168 18.67 0.98 -48.62
C ASP A 168 19.11 -0.30 -47.88
N ASP A 169 18.59 -1.40 -48.40
CA ASP A 169 18.99 -2.81 -48.36
C ASP A 169 20.36 -3.18 -47.74
N GLU A 170 20.38 -4.21 -46.89
CA GLU A 170 20.88 -5.56 -47.26
C GLU A 170 20.76 -6.53 -46.08
N ASP A 171 20.24 -7.73 -46.38
CA ASP A 171 20.26 -8.91 -45.54
C ASP A 171 21.70 -9.23 -45.07
N ASP A 172 21.93 -9.35 -43.77
CA ASP A 172 22.90 -10.30 -43.24
C ASP A 172 22.38 -10.84 -41.90
N ASP A 173 22.01 -12.12 -41.96
CA ASP A 173 21.82 -13.01 -40.83
C ASP A 173 23.13 -13.06 -40.02
N ASP A 174 23.18 -12.37 -38.89
CA ASP A 174 24.05 -12.76 -37.78
C ASP A 174 23.26 -12.61 -36.47
N GLU A 175 22.69 -13.74 -36.04
CA GLU A 175 22.32 -14.00 -34.65
C GLU A 175 23.58 -13.91 -33.77
N ASP A 176 24.01 -12.69 -33.46
CA ASP A 176 24.93 -12.46 -32.36
C ASP A 176 24.15 -12.50 -31.04
N ASP A 177 24.07 -13.73 -30.56
CA ASP A 177 23.85 -14.19 -29.20
C ASP A 177 24.53 -13.23 -28.20
N VAL A 178 23.82 -12.16 -27.81
CA VAL A 178 24.19 -11.35 -26.64
C VAL A 178 23.93 -12.26 -25.44
N GLU A 179 25.02 -12.94 -25.06
CA GLU A 179 25.17 -13.85 -23.94
C GLU A 179 24.38 -13.35 -22.73
N SER A 180 23.12 -13.78 -22.64
CA SER A 180 22.28 -13.51 -21.49
C SER A 180 22.84 -14.34 -20.34
N GLY A 181 23.73 -13.70 -19.57
CA GLY A 181 24.25 -14.22 -18.31
C GLY A 181 23.19 -14.33 -17.20
N TYR A 182 21.94 -14.68 -17.54
CA TYR A 182 20.83 -14.84 -16.60
C TYR A 182 20.38 -16.30 -16.54
N THR A 183 21.28 -17.15 -16.04
CA THR A 183 20.95 -18.53 -15.65
C THR A 183 20.40 -18.54 -14.22
N GLY A 184 19.18 -18.04 -14.05
CA GLY A 184 18.44 -18.13 -12.80
C GLY A 184 16.95 -18.04 -13.07
N VAL A 185 16.22 -19.15 -12.94
CA VAL A 185 14.76 -19.15 -13.04
C VAL A 185 14.21 -18.44 -11.80
N TYR A 186 14.04 -17.12 -11.88
CA TYR A 186 13.46 -16.34 -10.80
C TYR A 186 12.00 -16.75 -10.58
N PHE A 187 11.61 -16.82 -9.31
CA PHE A 187 10.24 -17.03 -8.89
C PHE A 187 9.56 -15.68 -8.71
N CYS A 188 8.39 -15.44 -9.32
CA CYS A 188 7.66 -14.18 -9.21
C CYS A 188 6.22 -14.47 -8.78
N VAL A 189 5.73 -13.70 -7.80
CA VAL A 189 4.31 -13.65 -7.40
C VAL A 189 3.83 -12.23 -7.43
N SER A 190 2.56 -12.04 -7.81
CA SER A 190 1.98 -10.71 -7.89
C SER A 190 0.58 -10.63 -7.30
N GLY A 191 0.16 -9.41 -7.04
CA GLY A 191 -1.19 -9.05 -6.66
C GLY A 191 -1.50 -7.63 -7.10
N MET A 192 -2.75 -7.22 -6.90
CA MET A 192 -3.19 -5.86 -7.20
C MET A 192 -3.93 -5.25 -6.02
N VAL A 193 -3.80 -3.95 -5.88
CA VAL A 193 -4.59 -3.14 -4.95
C VAL A 193 -5.50 -2.27 -5.78
N LEU A 194 -6.81 -2.41 -5.62
CA LEU A 194 -7.80 -1.62 -6.34
C LEU A 194 -8.08 -0.33 -5.59
N LEU A 195 -7.98 0.79 -6.32
CA LEU A 195 -8.13 2.13 -5.77
C LEU A 195 -9.35 2.83 -6.36
N THR A 196 -10.03 3.63 -5.54
CA THR A 196 -11.07 4.55 -6.02
C THR A 196 -10.48 5.80 -6.68
N GLU A 197 -9.24 6.15 -6.32
CA GLU A 197 -8.49 7.31 -6.80
C GLU A 197 -7.01 6.91 -7.00
N PRO A 198 -6.34 7.37 -8.08
CA PRO A 198 -4.99 6.95 -8.48
C PRO A 198 -3.92 7.58 -7.59
N TYR A 199 -3.81 7.10 -6.36
CA TYR A 199 -2.89 7.70 -5.39
C TYR A 199 -2.48 6.72 -4.30
N PHE A 200 -1.19 6.72 -3.96
CA PHE A 200 -0.71 6.31 -2.63
C PHE A 200 0.46 7.18 -2.22
N ASN A 201 0.72 7.29 -0.91
CA ASN A 201 1.87 8.03 -0.39
C ASN A 201 2.99 7.03 -0.15
N ASP A 202 4.06 7.14 -0.91
CA ASP A 202 5.17 6.22 -0.91
C ASP A 202 5.97 6.28 0.41
N GLU A 203 6.23 7.47 0.96
CA GLU A 203 6.89 7.64 2.27
C GLU A 203 6.08 7.01 3.43
N SER A 204 4.78 7.24 3.46
CA SER A 204 3.82 6.70 4.43
C SER A 204 3.69 5.20 4.26
N TYR A 205 3.77 4.70 3.02
CA TYR A 205 3.85 3.27 2.74
C TYR A 205 5.11 2.66 3.37
N LEU A 206 6.30 3.22 3.14
CA LEU A 206 7.56 2.74 3.74
C LEU A 206 7.51 2.79 5.27
N ARG A 207 6.99 3.88 5.83
CA ARG A 207 6.80 4.05 7.28
C ARG A 207 5.88 2.98 7.85
N THR A 208 4.74 2.75 7.20
CA THR A 208 3.77 1.73 7.62
C THR A 208 4.33 0.33 7.46
N LEU A 209 5.09 0.06 6.40
CA LEU A 209 5.80 -1.19 6.17
C LEU A 209 6.81 -1.46 7.30
N LYS A 210 7.62 -0.46 7.67
CA LYS A 210 8.56 -0.53 8.79
C LYS A 210 7.86 -0.73 10.13
N ARG A 211 6.80 0.05 10.41
CA ARG A 211 6.02 -0.06 11.66
C ARG A 211 5.32 -1.41 11.80
N THR A 212 4.76 -1.94 10.71
CA THR A 212 3.90 -3.13 10.74
C THR A 212 4.70 -4.42 10.67
N TRP A 213 5.77 -4.42 9.86
CA TRP A 213 6.53 -5.62 9.49
C TRP A 213 8.02 -5.54 9.81
N GLY A 214 8.54 -4.37 10.18
CA GLY A 214 9.95 -4.20 10.56
C GLY A 214 10.93 -4.18 9.38
N PHE A 215 10.43 -4.06 8.15
CA PHE A 215 11.30 -3.93 6.98
C PHE A 215 11.80 -2.48 6.88
N ASP A 216 13.12 -2.33 6.92
CA ASP A 216 13.79 -1.09 6.54
C ASP A 216 14.07 -1.18 5.05
N ALA A 217 13.30 -0.42 4.26
CA ALA A 217 13.38 -0.44 2.81
C ALA A 217 13.36 0.99 2.30
N ASP A 218 14.10 1.23 1.24
CA ASP A 218 14.14 2.48 0.51
C ASP A 218 13.71 2.22 -0.93
N TRP A 219 13.14 3.24 -1.57
CA TRP A 219 12.86 3.21 -2.99
C TRP A 219 14.17 3.28 -3.79
N ALA A 220 14.34 2.40 -4.76
CA ALA A 220 15.43 2.55 -5.72
C ALA A 220 15.04 3.57 -6.79
N ASP A 221 15.99 4.43 -7.15
CA ASP A 221 15.89 5.41 -8.25
C ASP A 221 15.71 4.63 -9.57
N LEU A 222 14.49 4.59 -10.09
CA LEU A 222 14.19 4.02 -11.40
C LEU A 222 13.81 5.17 -12.34
N SER A 223 14.33 5.14 -13.56
CA SER A 223 14.12 6.15 -14.60
C SER A 223 12.71 6.17 -15.21
N TYR A 224 11.75 5.49 -14.60
CA TYR A 224 10.38 5.36 -15.08
C TYR A 224 9.43 5.88 -14.00
N ASP A 225 8.62 6.87 -14.37
CA ASP A 225 7.61 7.43 -13.49
C ASP A 225 6.66 6.32 -12.99
N ASP A 226 6.31 6.40 -11.70
CA ASP A 226 5.37 5.51 -10.99
C ASP A 226 5.78 4.04 -10.77
N ILE A 227 7.01 3.62 -11.06
CA ILE A 227 7.53 2.30 -10.67
C ILE A 227 8.49 2.40 -9.49
N PHE A 228 8.07 1.86 -8.35
CA PHE A 228 8.83 1.89 -7.12
C PHE A 228 9.43 0.52 -6.81
N LYS A 229 10.75 0.43 -6.67
CA LYS A 229 11.44 -0.82 -6.34
C LYS A 229 11.90 -0.85 -4.89
N LEU A 230 11.64 -1.97 -4.22
CA LEU A 230 12.05 -2.27 -2.85
C LEU A 230 13.06 -3.41 -2.85
N THR A 231 14.15 -3.23 -2.12
CA THR A 231 15.09 -4.32 -1.79
C THR A 231 14.71 -4.91 -0.43
N LEU A 232 14.42 -6.21 -0.40
CA LEU A 232 13.97 -6.92 0.80
C LEU A 232 14.86 -8.16 1.05
N PRO A 233 14.87 -8.73 2.27
CA PRO A 233 15.70 -9.90 2.54
C PRO A 233 15.35 -11.09 1.63
N GLY A 234 16.23 -11.43 0.68
CA GLY A 234 16.07 -12.55 -0.25
C GLY A 234 15.07 -12.32 -1.39
N CYS A 235 14.49 -11.13 -1.50
CA CYS A 235 13.52 -10.76 -2.54
C CYS A 235 13.75 -9.32 -3.00
N SER A 236 13.37 -9.02 -4.24
CA SER A 236 13.04 -7.66 -4.64
C SER A 236 11.53 -7.54 -4.87
N ALA A 237 10.98 -6.34 -4.71
CA ALA A 237 9.59 -6.08 -5.03
C ALA A 237 9.46 -4.82 -5.88
N THR A 238 8.45 -4.79 -6.75
CA THR A 238 8.06 -3.61 -7.50
C THR A 238 6.60 -3.27 -7.20
N LEU A 239 6.35 -1.99 -6.98
CA LEU A 239 5.03 -1.40 -6.83
C LEU A 239 4.85 -0.44 -8.00
N GLN A 240 3.78 -0.59 -8.77
CA GLN A 240 3.49 0.34 -9.88
C GLN A 240 2.07 0.86 -9.76
N LEU A 241 1.93 2.18 -9.69
CA LEU A 241 0.63 2.84 -9.77
C LEU A 241 0.20 2.93 -11.23
N ILE A 242 -1.04 2.54 -11.51
CA ILE A 242 -1.64 2.64 -12.83
C ILE A 242 -2.93 3.45 -12.68
N GLU A 243 -2.94 4.64 -13.27
CA GLU A 243 -4.00 5.64 -13.06
C GLU A 243 -5.33 5.27 -13.73
N ASN A 244 -5.31 4.27 -14.62
CA ASN A 244 -6.45 3.81 -15.39
C ASN A 244 -6.98 2.47 -14.86
N LYS A 245 -8.22 2.12 -15.24
CA LYS A 245 -8.73 0.75 -15.06
C LYS A 245 -7.90 -0.23 -15.89
N LEU A 246 -8.04 -1.52 -15.55
CA LEU A 246 -7.51 -2.59 -16.38
C LEU A 246 -7.97 -2.43 -17.84
N PRO A 247 -7.12 -2.81 -18.81
CA PRO A 247 -7.48 -2.87 -20.23
C PRO A 247 -8.82 -3.60 -20.47
N ALA A 248 -9.51 -3.25 -21.56
CA ALA A 248 -10.88 -3.71 -21.80
C ALA A 248 -11.03 -5.25 -21.87
N ASP A 249 -10.00 -5.96 -22.29
CA ASP A 249 -9.89 -7.42 -22.33
C ASP A 249 -9.67 -8.06 -20.96
N GLU A 250 -9.14 -7.30 -19.98
CA GLU A 250 -8.88 -7.73 -18.61
C GLU A 250 -9.82 -7.09 -17.57
N ALA A 251 -10.69 -6.16 -17.98
CA ALA A 251 -11.55 -5.37 -17.10
C ALA A 251 -12.49 -6.22 -16.21
N ASN A 252 -12.73 -7.47 -16.59
CA ASN A 252 -13.58 -8.39 -15.83
C ASN A 252 -12.81 -9.17 -14.75
N ILE A 253 -11.47 -9.11 -14.65
CA ILE A 253 -10.69 -9.87 -13.67
C ILE A 253 -11.17 -9.57 -12.24
N PRO A 254 -11.28 -8.30 -11.79
CA PRO A 254 -11.81 -7.97 -10.47
C PRO A 254 -13.26 -8.45 -10.26
N GLU A 255 -14.10 -8.35 -11.30
CA GLU A 255 -15.50 -8.77 -11.22
C GLU A 255 -15.63 -10.29 -11.09
N LEU A 256 -14.83 -11.06 -11.83
CA LEU A 256 -14.75 -12.52 -11.70
C LEU A 256 -14.26 -12.89 -10.31
N ALA A 257 -13.15 -12.31 -9.87
CA ALA A 257 -12.57 -12.54 -8.55
C ALA A 257 -13.54 -12.21 -7.41
N ALA A 258 -14.36 -11.16 -7.57
CA ALA A 258 -15.40 -10.78 -6.63
C ALA A 258 -16.52 -11.83 -6.54
N ARG A 259 -16.98 -12.38 -7.67
CA ARG A 259 -18.01 -13.46 -7.69
C ARG A 259 -17.56 -14.71 -6.96
N HIS A 260 -16.26 -14.95 -6.93
CA HIS A 260 -15.67 -16.12 -6.31
C HIS A 260 -15.49 -15.96 -4.78
N ASN A 261 -15.57 -14.73 -4.24
CA ASN A 261 -15.47 -14.49 -2.79
C ASN A 261 -16.84 -14.45 -2.08
N ASN A 262 -17.31 -15.61 -1.62
CA ASN A 262 -18.54 -15.72 -0.83
C ASN A 262 -18.48 -15.07 0.57
N LEU A 263 -17.32 -14.61 1.03
CA LEU A 263 -17.15 -14.01 2.36
C LEU A 263 -17.35 -12.49 2.37
N TRP A 264 -17.36 -11.83 1.22
CA TRP A 264 -17.43 -10.38 1.14
C TRP A 264 -18.58 -9.90 0.22
N PRO A 265 -19.73 -9.53 0.79
CA PRO A 265 -20.91 -9.13 0.02
C PRO A 265 -20.70 -7.91 -0.88
N ASP A 266 -19.79 -7.00 -0.52
CA ASP A 266 -19.52 -5.76 -1.27
C ASP A 266 -18.43 -5.93 -2.34
N ALA A 267 -17.94 -7.15 -2.59
CA ALA A 267 -16.87 -7.40 -3.55
C ALA A 267 -17.21 -6.93 -4.97
N ASP A 268 -18.44 -7.18 -5.46
CA ASP A 268 -18.87 -6.73 -6.80
C ASP A 268 -18.92 -5.19 -6.88
N LYS A 269 -19.33 -4.52 -5.80
CA LYS A 269 -19.34 -3.06 -5.74
C LYS A 269 -17.93 -2.50 -5.81
N ALA A 270 -16.97 -3.08 -5.07
CA ALA A 270 -15.57 -2.68 -5.14
C ALA A 270 -14.96 -2.92 -6.52
N ALA A 271 -15.20 -4.11 -7.11
CA ALA A 271 -14.74 -4.47 -8.45
C ALA A 271 -15.28 -3.55 -9.56
N ARG A 272 -16.48 -2.99 -9.41
CA ARG A 272 -17.03 -2.01 -10.36
C ARG A 272 -16.56 -0.59 -10.11
N GLY A 273 -16.31 -0.26 -8.84
CA GLY A 273 -16.07 1.10 -8.36
C GLY A 273 -14.61 1.57 -8.39
N TYR A 274 -13.64 0.67 -8.59
CA TYR A 274 -12.24 1.08 -8.73
C TYR A 274 -12.00 1.85 -10.04
N ASN A 275 -11.09 2.81 -10.01
CA ASN A 275 -10.72 3.63 -11.18
C ASN A 275 -9.26 3.47 -11.58
N SER A 276 -8.44 2.98 -10.65
CA SER A 276 -7.00 2.82 -10.77
C SER A 276 -6.55 1.67 -9.89
N TYR A 277 -5.32 1.22 -10.06
CA TYR A 277 -4.80 0.11 -9.28
C TYR A 277 -3.28 0.19 -9.11
N ILE A 278 -2.77 -0.46 -8.06
CA ILE A 278 -1.35 -0.68 -7.89
C ILE A 278 -1.07 -2.15 -8.15
N THR A 279 -0.12 -2.45 -9.04
CA THR A 279 0.44 -3.79 -9.13
C THR A 279 1.57 -3.93 -8.11
N VAL A 280 1.60 -5.07 -7.44
CA VAL A 280 2.68 -5.42 -6.51
C VAL A 280 3.24 -6.75 -6.98
N ALA A 281 4.51 -6.77 -7.39
CA ALA A 281 5.21 -7.99 -7.76
C ALA A 281 6.39 -8.22 -6.82
N VAL A 282 6.61 -9.47 -6.43
CA VAL A 282 7.74 -9.89 -5.61
C VAL A 282 8.51 -10.96 -6.37
N VAL A 283 9.80 -10.70 -6.58
CA VAL A 283 10.73 -11.59 -7.25
C VAL A 283 11.69 -12.17 -6.21
N GLY A 284 11.79 -13.49 -6.16
CA GLY A 284 12.68 -14.21 -5.26
C GLY A 284 14.12 -14.21 -5.76
N GLU A 285 15.00 -13.50 -5.06
CA GLU A 285 16.44 -13.44 -5.32
C GLU A 285 17.19 -14.45 -4.43
N GLY A 286 16.76 -15.71 -4.50
CA GLY A 286 17.25 -16.81 -3.65
C GLY A 286 16.30 -17.21 -2.51
N ALA A 287 15.23 -16.45 -2.29
CA ALA A 287 14.12 -16.86 -1.43
C ALA A 287 13.29 -17.99 -2.07
N LYS A 288 12.68 -18.83 -1.22
CA LYS A 288 11.73 -19.86 -1.62
C LYS A 288 10.39 -19.24 -2.07
N PRO A 289 9.60 -19.95 -2.89
CA PRO A 289 8.27 -19.49 -3.29
C PRO A 289 7.37 -19.06 -2.11
N ILE A 290 7.41 -19.81 -1.01
CA ILE A 290 6.66 -19.49 0.21
C ILE A 290 7.07 -18.17 0.86
N GLU A 291 8.37 -17.90 0.91
CA GLU A 291 8.91 -16.66 1.49
C GLU A 291 8.52 -15.46 0.61
N CYS A 292 8.54 -15.62 -0.71
CA CYS A 292 8.11 -14.60 -1.66
C CYS A 292 6.60 -14.32 -1.55
N LYS A 293 5.76 -15.36 -1.41
CA LYS A 293 4.31 -15.18 -1.21
C LYS A 293 3.99 -14.51 0.12
N GLU A 294 4.66 -14.91 1.20
CA GLU A 294 4.53 -14.25 2.50
C GLU A 294 4.94 -12.79 2.42
N MET A 295 5.99 -12.47 1.66
CA MET A 295 6.40 -11.08 1.42
C MET A 295 5.33 -10.30 0.66
N LEU A 296 4.78 -10.86 -0.43
CA LEU A 296 3.69 -10.24 -1.18
C LEU A 296 2.49 -9.94 -0.28
N ILE A 297 2.09 -10.90 0.58
CA ILE A 297 0.99 -10.71 1.54
C ILE A 297 1.27 -9.53 2.48
N LYS A 298 2.50 -9.43 2.99
CA LYS A 298 2.91 -8.33 3.88
C LYS A 298 2.83 -6.98 3.15
N LEU A 299 3.35 -6.89 1.92
CA LEU A 299 3.29 -5.67 1.11
C LEU A 299 1.84 -5.26 0.80
N LEU A 300 1.02 -6.18 0.29
CA LEU A 300 -0.40 -5.92 0.03
C LEU A 300 -1.16 -5.49 1.29
N SER A 301 -0.83 -6.06 2.45
CA SER A 301 -1.49 -5.69 3.71
C SER A 301 -1.20 -4.26 4.15
N VAL A 302 -0.10 -3.64 3.74
CA VAL A 302 0.20 -2.23 4.08
C VAL A 302 -0.81 -1.28 3.42
N PHE A 303 -1.22 -1.57 2.18
CA PHE A 303 -2.21 -0.77 1.47
C PHE A 303 -3.59 -0.78 2.14
N SER A 304 -3.93 -1.81 2.92
CA SER A 304 -5.23 -1.88 3.60
C SER A 304 -5.49 -0.78 4.65
N TRP A 305 -4.48 0.05 4.97
CA TRP A 305 -4.60 1.23 5.83
C TRP A 305 -5.09 2.48 5.09
N TYR A 306 -5.08 2.46 3.75
CA TYR A 306 -5.44 3.59 2.92
C TYR A 306 -6.96 3.63 2.69
N ASP A 307 -7.54 4.83 2.76
CA ASP A 307 -8.98 5.06 2.65
C ASP A 307 -9.52 4.91 1.22
N ASN A 308 -8.69 5.17 0.22
CA ASN A 308 -8.99 5.00 -1.20
C ASN A 308 -8.80 3.55 -1.69
N VAL A 309 -8.33 2.63 -0.85
CA VAL A 309 -8.21 1.21 -1.20
C VAL A 309 -9.57 0.54 -1.04
N CYS A 310 -10.16 0.14 -2.17
CA CYS A 310 -11.48 -0.49 -2.19
C CYS A 310 -11.44 -2.02 -2.24
N GLY A 311 -10.32 -2.63 -2.63
CA GLY A 311 -10.17 -4.09 -2.66
C GLY A 311 -8.72 -4.53 -2.86
N ILE A 312 -8.39 -5.73 -2.41
CA ILE A 312 -7.07 -6.35 -2.64
C ILE A 312 -7.29 -7.62 -3.45
N TYR A 313 -6.67 -7.71 -4.63
CA TYR A 313 -6.73 -8.88 -5.50
C TYR A 313 -5.46 -9.72 -5.35
N SER A 314 -5.63 -10.99 -5.02
CA SER A 314 -4.54 -11.97 -4.98
C SER A 314 -5.12 -13.39 -5.07
N ASN A 315 -4.40 -14.36 -5.66
CA ASN A 315 -4.86 -15.74 -5.83
C ASN A 315 -6.26 -15.84 -6.46
N TYR A 316 -6.52 -15.02 -7.48
CA TYR A 316 -7.81 -14.98 -8.18
C TYR A 316 -9.02 -14.62 -7.29
N VAL A 317 -8.76 -14.02 -6.12
CA VAL A 317 -9.79 -13.60 -5.17
C VAL A 317 -9.65 -12.13 -4.86
N LEU A 318 -10.79 -11.46 -4.80
CA LEU A 318 -10.87 -10.07 -4.35
C LEU A 318 -11.26 -10.03 -2.87
N TYR A 319 -10.37 -9.52 -2.03
CA TYR A 319 -10.49 -9.45 -0.58
C TYR A 319 -10.92 -8.06 -0.10
N GLU A 320 -11.72 -8.03 0.98
CA GLU A 320 -11.98 -6.83 1.76
C GLU A 320 -10.66 -6.36 2.41
N PRO A 321 -10.26 -5.08 2.26
CA PRO A 321 -8.97 -4.60 2.76
C PRO A 321 -8.77 -4.82 4.27
N VAL A 322 -9.76 -4.48 5.10
CA VAL A 322 -9.68 -4.63 6.57
C VAL A 322 -9.61 -6.10 6.97
N TRP A 323 -10.32 -6.99 6.26
CA TRP A 323 -10.25 -8.43 6.49
C TRP A 323 -8.87 -8.97 6.10
N TYR A 324 -8.36 -8.61 4.92
CA TYR A 324 -7.04 -9.01 4.43
C TYR A 324 -5.95 -8.65 5.44
N ARG A 325 -5.98 -7.42 5.98
CA ARG A 325 -5.07 -6.96 7.02
C ARG A 325 -5.07 -7.87 8.25
N LYS A 326 -6.26 -8.13 8.81
CA LYS A 326 -6.42 -8.96 10.02
C LYS A 326 -5.98 -10.41 9.79
N GLU A 327 -6.14 -10.90 8.57
CA GLU A 327 -5.70 -12.24 8.20
C GLU A 327 -4.19 -12.29 7.96
N ALA A 328 -3.60 -11.25 7.37
CA ALA A 328 -2.16 -11.09 7.14
C ALA A 328 -1.39 -11.03 8.47
N GLU A 329 -1.96 -10.42 9.51
CA GLU A 329 -1.39 -10.39 10.87
C GLU A 329 -1.02 -11.78 11.43
N LYS A 330 -1.65 -12.85 10.93
CA LYS A 330 -1.31 -14.22 11.32
C LYS A 330 0.09 -14.64 10.89
N PHE A 331 0.71 -13.96 9.91
CA PHE A 331 2.08 -14.21 9.46
C PHE A 331 3.14 -13.50 10.33
N ARG A 332 2.77 -12.99 11.51
CA ARG A 332 3.73 -12.54 12.53
C ARG A 332 4.32 -13.75 13.27
N GLY A 333 5.65 -13.82 13.36
CA GLY A 333 6.36 -14.93 13.99
C GLY A 333 6.16 -16.24 13.22
N ASP A 334 5.85 -17.32 13.93
CA ASP A 334 5.63 -18.66 13.34
C ASP A 334 4.15 -18.93 12.96
N GLY A 335 3.30 -17.89 12.99
CA GLY A 335 1.87 -18.03 12.64
C GLY A 335 1.64 -18.12 11.12
N MET A 336 0.45 -18.60 10.72
CA MET A 336 0.13 -18.86 9.31
C MET A 336 -1.35 -18.63 9.01
N SER A 337 -1.65 -18.18 7.78
CA SER A 337 -2.99 -18.30 7.18
C SER A 337 -2.92 -19.03 5.85
N SER A 338 -3.56 -20.20 5.77
CA SER A 338 -3.72 -20.89 4.50
C SER A 338 -4.51 -20.06 3.50
N LEU A 339 -5.45 -19.21 3.94
CA LEU A 339 -6.39 -18.50 3.06
C LEU A 339 -5.77 -17.39 2.22
N LEU A 340 -4.67 -16.78 2.69
CA LEU A 340 -3.93 -15.79 1.91
C LEU A 340 -2.82 -16.42 1.07
N LEU A 341 -2.39 -17.64 1.39
CA LEU A 341 -1.46 -18.40 0.55
C LEU A 341 -2.20 -19.05 -0.63
N VAL A 342 -3.32 -19.70 -0.33
CA VAL A 342 -4.17 -20.41 -1.29
C VAL A 342 -5.63 -20.25 -0.88
N TRP A 343 -6.48 -19.87 -1.82
CA TRP A 343 -7.90 -19.83 -1.54
C TRP A 343 -8.51 -21.21 -1.71
N VAL A 344 -9.57 -21.51 -0.93
CA VAL A 344 -10.36 -22.73 -1.08
C VAL A 344 -11.80 -22.37 -1.39
N PHE A 345 -12.20 -22.69 -2.61
CA PHE A 345 -13.57 -22.60 -3.09
C PHE A 345 -14.36 -23.84 -2.66
N THR A 346 -15.67 -23.66 -2.50
CA THR A 346 -16.60 -24.74 -2.19
C THR A 346 -17.86 -24.60 -3.02
N GLU A 347 -18.31 -25.69 -3.61
CA GLU A 347 -19.59 -25.82 -4.29
C GLU A 347 -20.42 -26.89 -3.59
N THR A 348 -21.73 -26.68 -3.48
CA THR A 348 -22.64 -27.68 -2.92
C THR A 348 -23.73 -27.99 -3.93
N ASP A 349 -23.83 -29.26 -4.30
CA ASP A 349 -24.81 -29.77 -5.25
C ASP A 349 -25.44 -31.05 -4.70
N GLU A 350 -26.77 -31.18 -4.78
CA GLU A 350 -27.55 -32.30 -4.25
C GLU A 350 -27.17 -32.77 -2.82
N GLY A 351 -26.74 -31.85 -1.95
CA GLY A 351 -26.33 -32.16 -0.58
C GLY A 351 -24.92 -32.77 -0.45
N LYS A 352 -24.14 -32.78 -1.53
CA LYS A 352 -22.72 -33.10 -1.55
C LYS A 352 -21.91 -31.82 -1.69
N THR A 353 -20.77 -31.75 -1.03
CA THR A 353 -19.86 -30.61 -1.14
C THR A 353 -18.60 -31.01 -1.90
N SER A 354 -18.26 -30.23 -2.91
CA SER A 354 -16.96 -30.26 -3.56
C SER A 354 -16.16 -29.01 -3.19
N ALA A 355 -14.84 -29.11 -3.19
CA ALA A 355 -13.95 -28.00 -2.91
C ALA A 355 -12.71 -28.08 -3.78
N TYR A 356 -12.12 -26.93 -4.10
CA TYR A 356 -10.88 -26.86 -4.85
C TYR A 356 -10.02 -25.69 -4.38
N THR A 357 -8.70 -25.83 -4.50
CA THR A 357 -7.76 -24.74 -4.21
C THR A 357 -7.58 -23.83 -5.42
N SER A 358 -7.09 -22.62 -5.17
CA SER A 358 -6.58 -21.70 -6.17
C SER A 358 -5.38 -20.94 -5.60
N GLY A 359 -4.30 -20.85 -6.39
CA GLY A 359 -3.02 -20.27 -6.02
C GLY A 359 -1.96 -21.31 -5.65
N MET A 360 -2.17 -22.60 -5.92
CA MET A 360 -1.12 -23.63 -5.73
C MET A 360 -0.05 -23.55 -6.83
N ASP A 361 -0.43 -23.04 -8.00
CA ASP A 361 0.41 -22.75 -9.16
C ASP A 361 1.48 -21.70 -8.86
N ASP A 362 1.17 -20.72 -8.00
CA ASP A 362 2.15 -19.82 -7.37
C ASP A 362 3.23 -20.60 -6.59
N PHE A 363 3.10 -21.91 -6.35
CA PHE A 363 4.15 -22.71 -5.73
C PHE A 363 4.67 -23.81 -6.67
N ARG A 364 4.27 -23.76 -7.94
CA ARG A 364 4.49 -24.82 -8.95
C ARG A 364 3.95 -26.16 -8.50
N ARG A 365 2.79 -26.14 -7.85
CA ARG A 365 2.11 -27.34 -7.36
C ARG A 365 0.75 -27.45 -8.03
N ASP A 366 0.31 -28.68 -8.26
CA ASP A 366 -1.03 -28.93 -8.78
C ASP A 366 -2.08 -28.42 -7.77
N GLU A 367 -3.18 -27.88 -8.30
CA GLU A 367 -4.35 -27.60 -7.48
C GLU A 367 -4.91 -28.88 -6.85
N LEU A 368 -5.52 -28.75 -5.68
CA LEU A 368 -6.16 -29.84 -4.95
C LEU A 368 -7.67 -29.76 -5.10
N GLU A 369 -8.33 -30.90 -5.24
CA GLU A 369 -9.78 -31.00 -5.25
C GLU A 369 -10.29 -32.06 -4.27
N ILE A 370 -11.43 -31.80 -3.66
CA ILE A 370 -12.28 -32.79 -3.01
C ILE A 370 -13.59 -32.79 -3.78
N LEU A 371 -14.03 -33.97 -4.23
CA LEU A 371 -15.21 -34.10 -5.06
C LEU A 371 -16.31 -34.86 -4.31
N TYR A 372 -17.51 -34.28 -4.28
CA TYR A 372 -18.74 -34.91 -3.81
C TYR A 372 -18.69 -35.49 -2.38
N SER A 373 -18.01 -34.78 -1.48
CA SER A 373 -17.94 -35.11 -0.05
C SER A 373 -19.32 -35.04 0.60
N SER A 374 -19.59 -35.93 1.56
CA SER A 374 -20.81 -35.92 2.36
C SER A 374 -20.72 -34.98 3.56
N ALA A 375 -19.54 -34.41 3.82
CA ALA A 375 -19.30 -33.53 4.96
C ALA A 375 -19.79 -32.10 4.68
N PRO A 376 -20.06 -31.30 5.74
CA PRO A 376 -20.43 -29.90 5.58
C PRO A 376 -19.34 -29.09 4.88
N ALA A 377 -19.73 -28.10 4.06
CA ALA A 377 -18.82 -27.26 3.29
C ALA A 377 -17.71 -26.61 4.13
N SER A 378 -18.02 -26.16 5.35
CA SER A 378 -17.04 -25.60 6.27
C SER A 378 -15.95 -26.59 6.69
N GLU A 379 -16.31 -27.87 6.87
CA GLU A 379 -15.36 -28.93 7.23
C GLU A 379 -14.49 -29.31 6.04
N VAL A 380 -15.09 -29.47 4.86
CA VAL A 380 -14.37 -29.76 3.61
C VAL A 380 -13.37 -28.64 3.30
N ARG A 381 -13.81 -27.37 3.36
CA ARG A 381 -12.95 -26.19 3.16
C ARG A 381 -11.78 -26.16 4.14
N SER A 382 -12.07 -26.33 5.43
CA SER A 382 -11.04 -26.31 6.48
C SER A 382 -10.06 -27.48 6.36
N PHE A 383 -10.52 -28.66 5.97
CA PHE A 383 -9.65 -29.80 5.73
C PHE A 383 -8.75 -29.56 4.51
N LEU A 384 -9.31 -29.17 3.37
CA LEU A 384 -8.54 -28.94 2.15
C LEU A 384 -7.50 -27.83 2.34
N ALA A 385 -7.87 -26.74 3.01
CA ALA A 385 -6.96 -25.64 3.32
C ALA A 385 -5.75 -26.09 4.18
N ARG A 386 -5.98 -26.95 5.18
CA ARG A 386 -4.91 -27.53 6.00
C ARG A 386 -4.04 -28.51 5.22
N PHE A 387 -4.65 -29.29 4.33
CA PHE A 387 -3.95 -30.25 3.48
C PHE A 387 -3.03 -29.54 2.47
N ALA A 388 -3.55 -28.48 1.84
CA ALA A 388 -2.79 -27.57 0.98
C ALA A 388 -1.62 -26.93 1.73
N ALA A 389 -1.89 -26.28 2.88
CA ALA A 389 -0.84 -25.66 3.69
C ALA A 389 0.25 -26.67 4.11
N GLY A 390 -0.13 -27.88 4.51
CA GLY A 390 0.82 -28.95 4.83
C GLY A 390 1.74 -29.32 3.66
N SER A 391 1.22 -29.26 2.42
CA SER A 391 2.03 -29.38 1.23
C SER A 391 2.98 -28.18 1.10
N LEU A 392 2.47 -26.95 1.11
CA LEU A 392 3.26 -25.73 0.84
C LEU A 392 4.52 -25.61 1.70
N TYR A 393 4.42 -25.95 2.99
CA TYR A 393 5.54 -25.90 3.94
C TYR A 393 6.37 -27.19 4.01
N GLY A 394 5.92 -28.25 3.34
CA GLY A 394 6.60 -29.54 3.28
C GLY A 394 6.92 -29.97 1.86
N GLU A 395 7.04 -31.28 1.68
CA GLU A 395 7.25 -31.89 0.37
C GLU A 395 6.03 -31.68 -0.55
N PRO A 396 6.25 -31.54 -1.88
CA PRO A 396 5.18 -31.61 -2.87
C PRO A 396 4.29 -32.83 -2.67
N LEU A 397 2.99 -32.63 -2.86
CA LEU A 397 2.05 -33.75 -2.90
C LEU A 397 2.18 -34.45 -4.26
N GLU A 398 2.14 -35.77 -4.22
CA GLU A 398 2.14 -36.66 -5.38
C GLU A 398 0.99 -37.68 -5.22
N GLU A 399 0.81 -38.54 -6.21
CA GLU A 399 -0.12 -39.66 -6.07
C GLU A 399 0.32 -40.61 -4.95
N GLY A 400 -0.57 -40.91 -4.00
CA GLY A 400 -0.19 -41.72 -2.87
C GLY A 400 -1.22 -41.75 -1.74
N VAL A 401 -0.76 -42.25 -0.58
CA VAL A 401 -1.58 -42.33 0.63
C VAL A 401 -0.91 -41.52 1.74
N TYR A 402 -1.60 -40.47 2.17
CA TYR A 402 -1.13 -39.55 3.19
C TYR A 402 -1.85 -39.78 4.51
N THR A 403 -1.15 -39.59 5.62
CA THR A 403 -1.74 -39.73 6.96
C THR A 403 -1.81 -38.36 7.63
N LEU A 404 -3.02 -37.87 7.91
CA LEU A 404 -3.24 -36.63 8.64
C LEU A 404 -4.12 -36.91 9.87
N SER A 405 -3.64 -36.53 11.05
CA SER A 405 -4.31 -36.79 12.35
C SER A 405 -4.72 -38.27 12.53
N GLY A 406 -3.86 -39.20 12.09
CA GLY A 406 -4.09 -40.65 12.21
C GLY A 406 -5.09 -41.25 11.20
N LYS A 407 -5.67 -40.44 10.31
CA LYS A 407 -6.53 -40.91 9.20
C LYS A 407 -5.75 -40.94 7.89
N LYS A 408 -6.03 -41.94 7.05
CA LYS A 408 -5.42 -42.09 5.73
C LYS A 408 -6.30 -41.46 4.66
N TYR A 409 -5.68 -40.71 3.76
CA TYR A 409 -6.31 -40.07 2.62
C TYR A 409 -5.55 -40.48 1.36
N THR A 410 -6.26 -40.94 0.34
CA THR A 410 -5.68 -41.24 -0.96
C THR A 410 -5.69 -39.99 -1.81
N VAL A 411 -4.58 -39.72 -2.48
CA VAL A 411 -4.39 -38.61 -3.42
C VAL A 411 -4.12 -39.19 -4.80
N THR A 412 -4.85 -38.74 -5.81
CA THR A 412 -4.69 -39.17 -7.22
C THR A 412 -4.64 -37.98 -8.15
N ARG A 413 -3.79 -37.99 -9.16
CA ARG A 413 -3.64 -36.93 -10.15
C ARG A 413 -4.48 -37.25 -11.37
N SER A 414 -5.43 -36.39 -11.69
CA SER A 414 -6.33 -36.58 -12.84
C SER A 414 -6.78 -35.24 -13.41
N LYS A 415 -7.53 -35.26 -14.51
CA LYS A 415 -8.05 -34.03 -15.12
C LYS A 415 -8.85 -33.22 -14.09
N SER A 416 -8.67 -31.91 -14.08
CA SER A 416 -9.46 -31.03 -13.21
C SER A 416 -10.94 -31.10 -13.54
N VAL A 417 -11.75 -30.98 -12.48
CA VAL A 417 -13.21 -30.95 -12.59
C VAL A 417 -13.71 -29.55 -12.24
N LEU A 418 -13.08 -28.89 -11.27
CA LEU A 418 -13.47 -27.57 -10.76
C LEU A 418 -12.34 -26.55 -10.86
N ALA A 419 -11.09 -26.96 -10.63
CA ALA A 419 -9.94 -26.08 -10.77
C ALA A 419 -9.75 -25.65 -12.24
N TYR A 420 -9.23 -24.43 -12.44
CA TYR A 420 -9.01 -23.86 -13.77
C TYR A 420 -7.88 -24.55 -14.55
N GLU A 421 -6.92 -25.15 -13.83
CA GLU A 421 -5.80 -25.90 -14.40
C GLU A 421 -6.24 -27.19 -15.10
N ASP A 422 -5.47 -27.68 -16.07
CA ASP A 422 -5.80 -28.92 -16.80
C ASP A 422 -5.82 -30.17 -15.90
N MET A 423 -4.91 -30.22 -14.92
CA MET A 423 -4.71 -31.35 -14.02
C MET A 423 -4.73 -30.92 -12.56
N SER A 424 -5.22 -31.79 -11.68
CA SER A 424 -5.27 -31.55 -10.24
C SER A 424 -5.16 -32.85 -9.45
N LEU A 425 -4.80 -32.71 -8.18
CA LEU A 425 -4.74 -33.80 -7.20
C LEU A 425 -6.06 -33.93 -6.46
N LYS A 426 -6.73 -35.06 -6.61
CA LYS A 426 -7.98 -35.37 -5.91
C LYS A 426 -7.66 -35.98 -4.55
N VAL A 427 -8.12 -35.35 -3.48
CA VAL A 427 -8.02 -35.87 -2.12
C VAL A 427 -9.31 -36.59 -1.77
N ASN A 428 -9.23 -37.90 -1.51
CA ASN A 428 -10.40 -38.67 -1.09
C ASN A 428 -10.82 -38.27 0.33
N TYR A 429 -11.93 -37.55 0.46
CA TYR A 429 -12.51 -37.11 1.72
C TYR A 429 -14.01 -37.49 1.79
N PRO A 430 -14.53 -37.97 2.96
CA PRO A 430 -15.84 -38.63 3.07
C PRO A 430 -17.08 -37.82 2.67
#